data_AF-A0A2K1E7T8-F1
#
_entry.id   AF-A0A2K1E7T8-F1
#
_cell.length_a   1.000
_cell.length_b   1.000
_cell.length_c   1.000
_cell.angle_alpha   90.00
_cell.angle_beta   90.00
_cell.angle_gamma   90.00
#
_symmetry.space_group_name_H-M   'P 1'
#
loop_
_entity.id
_entity.type
_entity.pdbx_description
1 polymer ?
#
loop_
_entity_poly.entity_id
_entity_poly.type
_entity_poly.pdbx_seq_one_letter_code
_entity_poly.pdbx_strand_id
1 'polypeptide(L)'
;MYDMRKGFIAGATAVILMLSGTAVQAASTMVQIVPNSWRLENYQGNRVVVWTNGSTGNCARLDLHSSWSEDDRNRFWSTIMTGKAGQKMVFVFFDDVTCEIISFGFPEE
;
A
#
# COMPACT_ATOMS: atom_id res chain seq x y z
N MET A 1 47.00 -47.99 -26.52
CA MET A 1 47.10 -47.12 -27.72
C MET A 1 45.78 -46.37 -27.84
N TYR A 2 45.84 -45.10 -28.22
CA TYR A 2 44.90 -44.02 -27.94
C TYR A 2 43.42 -44.22 -28.35
N ASP A 3 42.58 -43.58 -27.53
CA ASP A 3 41.17 -43.21 -27.65
C ASP A 3 40.82 -42.53 -28.99
N MET A 4 39.62 -42.77 -29.52
CA MET A 4 39.06 -42.03 -30.66
C MET A 4 37.57 -41.75 -30.46
N ARG A 5 37.30 -40.68 -29.71
CA ARG A 5 36.00 -39.99 -29.65
C ARG A 5 35.62 -39.48 -31.04
N LYS A 6 34.47 -39.92 -31.56
CA LYS A 6 33.80 -39.27 -32.70
C LYS A 6 32.66 -38.40 -32.17
N GLY A 7 32.85 -37.09 -32.28
CA GLY A 7 31.91 -36.08 -31.86
C GLY A 7 30.62 -36.12 -32.68
N PHE A 8 29.50 -36.22 -31.99
CA PHE A 8 28.19 -35.79 -32.47
C PHE A 8 27.84 -34.54 -31.68
N ILE A 9 28.06 -33.36 -32.27
CA ILE A 9 27.48 -32.12 -31.75
C ILE A 9 26.09 -32.03 -32.37
N ALA A 10 25.12 -32.65 -31.68
CA ALA A 10 23.71 -32.45 -31.96
C ALA A 10 23.35 -30.99 -31.63
N GLY A 11 22.66 -30.33 -32.56
CA GLY A 11 22.31 -28.92 -32.48
C GLY A 11 21.54 -28.57 -31.21
N ALA A 12 22.06 -27.60 -30.47
CA ALA A 12 21.36 -27.00 -29.35
C ALA A 12 20.38 -25.94 -29.86
N THR A 13 19.10 -26.31 -29.98
CA THR A 13 18.01 -25.37 -30.23
C THR A 13 17.86 -24.47 -28.99
N ALA A 14 18.18 -23.19 -29.12
CA ALA A 14 18.01 -22.21 -28.05
C ALA A 14 16.51 -21.90 -27.86
N VAL A 15 15.93 -22.35 -26.75
CA VAL A 15 14.56 -21.98 -26.34
C VAL A 15 14.64 -20.61 -25.65
N ILE A 16 14.14 -19.57 -26.32
CA ILE A 16 14.01 -18.22 -25.73
C ILE A 16 12.75 -18.23 -24.86
N LEU A 17 12.93 -18.31 -23.54
CA LEU A 17 11.87 -18.17 -22.56
C LEU A 17 11.51 -16.69 -22.42
N MET A 18 10.45 -16.23 -23.09
CA MET A 18 9.90 -14.90 -22.86
C MET A 18 9.21 -14.88 -21.50
N LEU A 19 9.87 -14.35 -20.47
CA LEU A 19 9.22 -14.04 -19.20
C LEU A 19 8.31 -12.82 -19.40
N SER A 20 7.04 -13.08 -19.70
CA SER A 20 5.98 -12.07 -19.61
C SER A 20 5.75 -11.79 -18.12
N GLY A 21 6.46 -10.80 -17.57
CA GLY A 21 6.15 -10.29 -16.24
C GLY A 21 4.74 -9.70 -16.26
N THR A 22 3.80 -10.30 -15.54
CA THR A 22 2.53 -9.64 -15.24
C THR A 22 2.84 -8.49 -14.29
N ALA A 23 2.56 -7.27 -14.71
CA ALA A 23 2.58 -6.14 -13.79
C ALA A 23 1.51 -6.39 -12.73
N VAL A 24 1.92 -6.64 -11.48
CA VAL A 24 1.00 -6.60 -10.34
C VAL A 24 0.59 -5.13 -10.18
N GLN A 25 -0.65 -4.81 -10.54
CA GLN A 25 -1.26 -3.53 -10.20
C GLN A 25 -1.57 -3.56 -8.71
N ALA A 26 -0.83 -2.78 -7.92
CA ALA A 26 -1.22 -2.51 -6.55
C ALA A 26 -2.55 -1.74 -6.58
N ALA A 27 -3.61 -2.34 -6.04
CA ALA A 27 -4.94 -1.76 -5.99
C ALA A 27 -4.98 -0.69 -4.89
N SER A 28 -4.55 0.53 -5.23
CA SER A 28 -4.71 1.69 -4.36
C SER A 28 -6.13 2.22 -4.50
N THR A 29 -6.87 2.23 -3.39
CA THR A 29 -8.20 2.82 -3.28
C THR A 29 -8.11 4.17 -2.57
N MET A 30 -8.88 5.16 -3.04
CA MET A 30 -9.01 6.47 -2.40
C MET A 30 -10.33 6.59 -1.67
N VAL A 31 -10.30 7.09 -0.43
CA VAL A 31 -11.47 7.67 0.23
C VAL A 31 -11.27 9.16 0.39
N GLN A 32 -12.28 9.94 0.01
CA GLN A 32 -12.33 11.38 0.23
C GLN A 32 -13.59 11.72 1.04
N ILE A 33 -13.41 12.18 2.28
CA ILE A 33 -14.52 12.35 3.23
C ILE A 33 -14.17 13.40 4.29
N VAL A 34 -15.18 14.00 4.91
CA VAL A 34 -15.01 14.70 6.18
C VAL A 34 -14.92 13.64 7.30
N PRO A 35 -13.77 13.46 7.98
CA PRO A 35 -13.49 12.27 8.80
C PRO A 35 -14.17 12.29 10.18
N ASN A 36 -15.37 12.87 10.30
CA ASN A 36 -16.07 13.06 11.58
C ASN A 36 -16.41 11.74 12.28
N SER A 37 -16.78 10.71 11.52
CA SER A 37 -17.16 9.38 12.03
C SER A 37 -15.98 8.44 12.29
N TRP A 38 -14.75 8.83 11.93
CA TRP A 38 -13.58 7.96 12.10
C TRP A 38 -13.11 7.95 13.55
N ARG A 39 -12.69 6.79 14.07
CA ARG A 39 -12.07 6.70 15.39
C ARG A 39 -10.56 6.57 15.23
N LEU A 40 -9.81 7.52 15.80
CA LEU A 40 -8.35 7.49 15.81
C LEU A 40 -7.86 6.93 17.14
N GLU A 41 -6.98 5.94 17.07
CA GLU A 41 -6.39 5.30 18.24
C GLU A 41 -4.86 5.29 18.12
N ASN A 42 -4.20 5.61 19.22
CA ASN A 42 -2.75 5.47 19.36
C ASN A 42 -2.48 4.29 20.31
N TYR A 43 -1.98 3.19 19.75
CA TYR A 43 -1.60 1.99 20.48
C TYR A 43 -0.15 2.05 20.95
N GLN A 44 0.20 1.17 21.90
CA GLN A 44 1.58 1.03 22.37
C GLN A 44 2.56 0.84 21.21
N GLY A 45 3.75 1.44 21.32
CA GLY A 45 4.75 1.45 20.24
C GLY A 45 4.46 2.46 19.13
N ASN A 46 3.74 3.54 19.43
CA ASN A 46 3.37 4.62 18.49
C ASN A 46 2.60 4.12 17.26
N ARG A 47 1.81 3.06 17.42
CA ARG A 47 1.00 2.52 16.32
C ARG A 47 -0.31 3.29 16.22
N VAL A 48 -0.41 4.15 15.20
CA VAL A 48 -1.64 4.86 14.85
C VAL A 48 -2.54 3.98 13.99
N VAL A 49 -3.80 3.89 14.40
CA VAL A 49 -4.84 3.10 13.76
C VAL A 49 -6.08 3.96 13.56
N VAL A 50 -6.73 3.81 12.41
CA VAL A 50 -8.02 4.46 12.12
C VAL A 50 -9.09 3.40 11.93
N TRP A 51 -10.18 3.52 12.68
CA TRP A 51 -11.39 2.74 12.42
C TRP A 51 -12.35 3.54 11.57
N THR A 52 -12.76 2.95 10.46
CA THR A 52 -13.68 3.56 9.50
C THR A 52 -15.05 2.93 9.70
N ASN A 53 -16.11 3.74 9.68
CA ASN A 53 -17.48 3.25 9.80
C ASN A 53 -18.00 2.73 8.45
N GLY A 54 -17.24 1.85 7.79
CA GLY A 54 -17.55 1.28 6.47
C GLY A 54 -17.23 2.19 5.28
N SER A 55 -16.69 3.40 5.48
CA SER A 55 -16.39 4.35 4.40
C SER A 55 -15.28 3.88 3.44
N THR A 56 -14.58 2.81 3.77
CA THR A 56 -13.43 2.25 3.03
C THR A 56 -13.68 0.81 2.57
N GLY A 57 -14.95 0.44 2.38
CA GLY A 57 -15.34 -0.87 1.87
C GLY A 57 -14.92 -2.01 2.79
N ASN A 58 -14.08 -2.90 2.29
CA ASN A 58 -13.61 -4.10 3.02
C ASN A 58 -12.71 -3.77 4.22
N CYS A 59 -12.12 -2.59 4.24
CA CYS A 59 -11.22 -2.17 5.30
C CYS A 59 -11.98 -1.44 6.41
N ALA A 60 -12.47 -2.14 7.43
CA ALA A 60 -13.05 -1.50 8.62
C ALA A 60 -12.01 -0.75 9.48
N ARG A 61 -10.73 -1.01 9.22
CA ARG A 61 -9.57 -0.43 9.89
C ARG A 61 -8.52 -0.09 8.86
N LEU A 62 -7.88 1.06 9.00
CA LEU A 62 -6.69 1.46 8.26
C LEU A 62 -5.50 1.56 9.21
N ASP A 63 -4.37 1.00 8.80
CA ASP A 63 -3.11 1.05 9.54
C ASP A 63 -2.08 1.87 8.77
N LEU A 64 -1.22 2.59 9.49
CA LEU A 64 -0.01 3.14 8.88
C LEU A 64 1.05 2.04 8.82
N HIS A 65 1.64 1.83 7.64
CA HIS A 65 2.67 0.81 7.44
C HIS A 65 3.80 0.97 8.49
N SER A 66 4.39 -0.16 8.90
CA SER A 66 5.39 -0.19 9.97
C SER A 66 6.64 0.66 9.68
N SER A 67 6.98 0.85 8.40
CA SER A 67 8.13 1.66 7.96
C SER A 67 7.93 3.17 8.12
N TRP A 68 6.73 3.65 8.44
CA TRP A 68 6.48 5.08 8.60
C TRP A 68 7.15 5.61 9.86
N SER A 69 7.83 6.75 9.71
CA SER A 69 8.50 7.42 10.82
C SER A 69 7.49 7.95 11.85
N GLU A 70 7.96 8.27 13.05
CA GLU A 70 7.12 8.93 14.05
C GLU A 70 6.58 10.27 13.55
N ASP A 71 7.38 11.02 12.79
CA ASP A 71 6.96 12.29 12.21
C ASP A 71 5.83 12.11 11.18
N ASP A 72 5.90 11.08 10.32
CA ASP A 72 4.82 10.78 9.38
C ASP A 72 3.52 10.41 10.10
N ARG A 73 3.62 9.66 11.21
CA ARG A 73 2.47 9.30 12.05
C ARG A 73 1.85 10.54 12.72
N ASN A 74 2.68 11.45 13.20
CA ASN A 74 2.24 12.72 13.78
C ASN A 74 1.58 13.62 12.74
N ARG A 75 2.14 13.70 11.53
CA ARG A 75 1.54 14.43 10.40
C ARG A 75 0.18 13.84 10.05
N PHE A 76 0.06 12.52 9.94
CA PHE A 76 -1.21 11.85 9.71
C PHE A 76 -2.24 12.17 10.79
N TRP A 77 -1.86 12.01 12.05
CA TRP A 77 -2.74 12.33 13.18
C TRP A 77 -3.24 13.78 13.12
N SER A 78 -2.32 14.71 12.90
CA SER A 78 -2.63 16.14 12.77
C SER A 78 -3.57 16.43 11.61
N THR A 79 -3.34 15.84 10.42
CA THR A 79 -4.19 16.02 9.25
C THR A 79 -5.62 15.56 9.51
N ILE A 80 -5.81 14.36 10.07
CA ILE A 80 -7.16 13.86 10.33
C ILE A 80 -7.87 14.67 11.43
N MET A 81 -7.15 15.03 12.50
CA MET A 81 -7.71 15.88 13.57
C MET A 81 -8.10 17.26 13.05
N THR A 82 -7.29 17.84 12.15
CA THR A 82 -7.60 19.12 11.49
C THR A 82 -8.82 18.99 10.59
N GLY A 83 -8.91 17.93 9.79
CA GLY A 83 -10.09 17.65 8.95
C GLY A 83 -11.38 17.51 9.78
N LYS A 84 -11.31 16.80 10.91
CA LYS A 84 -12.41 16.68 11.88
C LYS A 84 -12.82 18.05 12.45
N ALA A 85 -11.86 18.79 13.01
CA ALA A 85 -12.13 20.05 13.69
C ALA A 85 -12.68 21.13 12.74
N GLY A 86 -12.13 21.20 11.52
CA GLY A 86 -12.54 22.18 10.50
C GLY A 86 -13.72 21.74 9.64
N GLN A 87 -14.26 20.53 9.85
CA GLN A 87 -15.24 19.90 8.96
C GLN A 87 -14.80 19.92 7.48
N LYS A 88 -13.50 19.75 7.24
CA LYS A 88 -12.90 19.76 5.91
C LYS A 88 -12.69 18.32 5.42
N MET A 89 -12.84 18.13 4.12
CA MET A 89 -12.54 16.83 3.50
C MET A 89 -11.05 16.53 3.61
N VAL A 90 -10.73 15.27 3.84
CA VAL A 90 -9.38 14.71 3.68
C VAL A 90 -9.45 13.62 2.63
N PHE A 91 -8.34 13.35 1.95
CA PHE A 91 -8.16 12.13 1.17
C PHE A 91 -7.23 11.17 1.90
N VAL A 92 -7.49 9.87 1.75
CA VAL A 92 -6.58 8.79 2.15
C VAL A 92 -6.55 7.77 1.02
N PHE A 93 -5.36 7.50 0.51
CA PHE A 93 -5.09 6.35 -0.35
C PHE A 93 -4.63 5.18 0.51
N PHE A 94 -5.16 4.00 0.25
CA PHE A 94 -4.83 2.78 0.96
C PHE A 94 -4.87 1.58 0.04
N ASP A 95 -4.12 0.53 0.39
CA ASP A 95 -4.21 -0.77 -0.26
C ASP A 95 -5.48 -1.48 0.24
N ASP A 96 -6.38 -1.89 -0.65
CA ASP A 96 -7.66 -2.50 -0.28
C ASP A 96 -7.56 -3.99 0.11
N VAL A 97 -6.37 -4.57 0.01
CA VAL A 97 -6.04 -5.94 0.44
C VAL A 97 -5.39 -5.94 1.81
N THR A 98 -4.38 -5.10 2.05
CA THR A 98 -3.68 -5.02 3.34
C THR A 98 -4.32 -4.02 4.30
N CYS A 99 -5.16 -3.12 3.80
CA CYS A 99 -5.75 -2.00 4.52
C CYS A 99 -4.70 -1.03 5.10
N GLU A 100 -3.54 -0.94 4.46
CA GLU A 100 -2.47 -0.03 4.86
C GLU A 100 -2.55 1.28 4.08
N ILE A 101 -2.36 2.39 4.81
CA ILE A 101 -2.35 3.73 4.25
C ILE A 101 -1.08 3.92 3.43
N ILE A 102 -1.27 4.38 2.20
CA ILE A 102 -0.23 4.70 1.23
C ILE A 102 0.07 6.19 1.26
N SER A 103 -0.96 7.04 1.25
CA SER A 103 -0.82 8.50 1.32
C SER A 103 -2.09 9.17 1.85
N PHE A 104 -1.97 10.43 2.27
CA PHE A 104 -3.07 11.19 2.85
C PHE A 104 -2.85 12.70 2.65
N GLY A 105 -3.91 13.48 2.79
CA GLY A 105 -3.82 14.93 2.73
C GLY A 105 -5.17 15.62 2.68
N PHE A 106 -5.15 16.89 2.32
CA PHE A 106 -6.34 17.67 1.96
C PHE A 106 -6.46 17.71 0.44
N PRO A 107 -7.67 17.53 -0.12
CA PRO A 107 -7.89 17.74 -1.55
C PRO A 107 -7.64 19.22 -1.91
N GLU A 108 -7.23 19.48 -3.16
CA GLU A 108 -7.18 20.83 -3.70
C GLU A 108 -8.61 21.42 -3.74
N GLU A 109 -8.76 22.71 -3.38
CA GLU A 109 -10.06 23.43 -3.41
C GLU A 109 -10.45 23.87 -4.83
#